data_AF-A0A522ZQW5-F1
#
_entry.id   AF-A0A522ZQW5-F1
#
_cell.length_a   1.000
_cell.length_b   1.000
_cell.length_c   1.000
_cell.angle_alpha   90.00
_cell.angle_beta   90.00
_cell.angle_gamma   90.00
#
_symmetry.space_group_name_H-M   'P 1'
#
loop_
_entity.id
_entity.type
_entity.pdbx_description
1 polymer ?
#
loop_
_entity_poly.entity_id
_entity_poly.type
_entity_poly.pdbx_seq_one_letter_code
_entity_poly.pdbx_strand_id
1 'polypeptide(L)'
;MAALSLVTDLVSEHDTLSQLLWRHQEALVAHNWARAARLIASYRQRLLHCIYLEEESFLSYCVENGISGRWSNSCISDHRRLDRMLRDVMTDLAVARRRGVTNQAVVMLIDKEKTMKTLFDRHLQREDEALVTAFGSTVPDELRDRYERAHGRMESRKPGRAG
;
A
#
# COMPACT_ATOMS: atom_id res chain seq x y z
N MET A 1 8.16 23.45 -2.34
CA MET A 1 6.71 23.13 -2.47
C MET A 1 6.44 21.73 -3.03
N ALA A 2 7.20 21.20 -4.00
CA ALA A 2 6.94 19.87 -4.60
C ALA A 2 7.11 18.67 -3.65
N ALA A 3 8.10 18.69 -2.73
CA ALA A 3 8.29 17.59 -1.78
C ALA A 3 7.15 17.47 -0.75
N LEU A 4 6.51 18.59 -0.39
CA LEU A 4 5.37 18.64 0.56
C LEU A 4 4.11 18.00 -0.02
N SER A 5 3.85 18.17 -1.33
CA SER A 5 2.73 17.49 -1.99
C SER A 5 3.01 16.00 -2.10
N LEU A 6 4.22 15.61 -2.53
CA LEU A 6 4.61 14.21 -2.73
C LEU A 6 4.40 13.35 -1.47
N VAL A 7 4.82 13.82 -0.30
CA VAL A 7 4.64 13.08 0.97
C VAL A 7 3.15 12.96 1.35
N THR A 8 2.35 14.00 1.09
CA THR A 8 0.91 13.95 1.35
C THR A 8 0.23 12.97 0.39
N ASP A 9 0.67 12.95 -0.87
CA ASP A 9 0.13 12.08 -1.91
C ASP A 9 0.46 10.60 -1.61
N LEU A 10 1.68 10.29 -1.17
CA LEU A 10 2.08 8.93 -0.75
C LEU A 10 1.22 8.41 0.40
N VAL A 11 1.07 9.19 1.48
CA VAL A 11 0.22 8.79 2.62
C VAL A 11 -1.24 8.59 2.17
N SER A 12 -1.73 9.43 1.26
CA SER A 12 -3.08 9.28 0.70
C SER A 12 -3.22 8.01 -0.14
N GLU A 13 -2.20 7.63 -0.91
CA GLU A 13 -2.18 6.37 -1.66
C GLU A 13 -2.16 5.16 -0.73
N HIS A 14 -1.37 5.19 0.36
CA HIS A 14 -1.34 4.12 1.36
C HIS A 14 -2.69 3.91 2.07
N ASP A 15 -3.38 5.01 2.43
CA ASP A 15 -4.75 4.96 2.98
C ASP A 15 -5.73 4.37 1.96
N THR A 16 -5.64 4.83 0.70
CA THR A 16 -6.49 4.36 -0.40
C THR A 16 -6.30 2.87 -0.66
N LEU A 17 -5.06 2.38 -0.67
CA LEU A 17 -4.74 0.96 -0.83
C LEU A 17 -5.34 0.13 0.31
N SER A 18 -5.17 0.57 1.56
CA SER A 18 -5.73 -0.10 2.73
C SER A 18 -7.27 -0.21 2.64
N GLN A 19 -7.94 0.87 2.24
CA GLN A 19 -9.40 0.89 2.07
C GLN A 19 -9.87 0.00 0.91
N LEU A 20 -9.15 -0.01 -0.20
CA LEU A 20 -9.48 -0.84 -1.35
C LEU A 20 -9.38 -2.34 -1.01
N LEU A 21 -8.33 -2.74 -0.30
CA LEU A 21 -8.16 -4.13 0.15
C LEU A 21 -9.26 -4.54 1.12
N TRP A 22 -9.59 -3.69 2.09
CA TRP A 22 -10.70 -3.94 3.02
C TRP A 22 -12.04 -4.14 2.28
N ARG A 23 -12.40 -3.20 1.40
CA ARG A 23 -13.65 -3.28 0.62
C ARG A 23 -13.66 -4.49 -0.31
N HIS A 24 -12.50 -4.92 -0.80
CA HIS A 24 -12.38 -6.12 -1.59
C HIS A 24 -12.74 -7.36 -0.76
N GLN A 25 -12.20 -7.48 0.45
CA GLN A 25 -12.51 -8.56 1.38
C GLN A 25 -13.99 -8.60 1.77
N GLU A 26 -14.59 -7.44 2.04
CA GLU A 26 -16.05 -7.35 2.24
C GLU A 26 -16.83 -7.88 1.03
N ALA A 27 -16.39 -7.53 -0.18
CA ALA A 27 -17.03 -8.01 -1.40
C ALA A 27 -16.85 -9.52 -1.62
N LEU A 28 -15.71 -10.11 -1.23
CA LEU A 28 -15.48 -11.56 -1.26
C LEU A 28 -16.43 -12.29 -0.30
N VAL A 29 -16.52 -11.83 0.96
CA VAL A 29 -17.40 -12.41 1.98
C VAL A 29 -18.88 -12.29 1.60
N ALA A 30 -19.28 -11.18 1.00
CA ALA A 30 -20.63 -10.97 0.48
C ALA A 30 -20.91 -11.69 -0.85
N HIS A 31 -19.98 -12.51 -1.36
CA HIS A 31 -20.06 -13.17 -2.66
C HIS A 31 -20.35 -12.23 -3.84
N ASN A 32 -19.96 -10.96 -3.74
CA ASN A 32 -20.13 -9.96 -4.79
C ASN A 32 -18.90 -9.93 -5.72
N TRP A 33 -18.78 -10.96 -6.55
CA TRP A 33 -17.63 -11.21 -7.42
C TRP A 33 -17.32 -10.09 -8.40
N ALA A 34 -18.36 -9.46 -8.95
CA ALA A 34 -18.18 -8.34 -9.88
C ALA A 34 -17.56 -7.12 -9.16
N ARG A 35 -18.02 -6.84 -7.93
CA ARG A 35 -17.44 -5.77 -7.10
C ARG A 35 -16.03 -6.12 -6.65
N ALA A 36 -15.79 -7.35 -6.19
CA ALA A 36 -14.48 -7.82 -5.79
C ALA A 36 -13.46 -7.65 -6.93
N ALA A 37 -13.79 -8.13 -8.14
CA ALA A 37 -12.92 -8.00 -9.31
C ALA A 37 -12.60 -6.55 -9.68
N ARG A 38 -13.57 -5.62 -9.58
CA ARG A 38 -13.30 -4.20 -9.81
C ARG A 38 -12.37 -3.61 -8.74
N LEU A 39 -12.61 -3.92 -7.47
CA LEU A 39 -11.83 -3.38 -6.35
C LEU A 39 -10.37 -3.83 -6.39
N ILE A 40 -10.10 -5.11 -6.70
CA ILE A 40 -8.72 -5.61 -6.80
C ILE A 40 -7.98 -5.04 -8.02
N ALA A 41 -8.70 -4.80 -9.13
CA ALA A 41 -8.13 -4.11 -10.28
C ALA A 41 -7.79 -2.65 -9.96
N SER A 42 -8.66 -1.94 -9.23
CA SER A 42 -8.39 -0.59 -8.74
C SER A 42 -7.22 -0.57 -7.74
N TYR A 43 -7.14 -1.56 -6.85
CA TYR A 43 -6.00 -1.72 -5.93
C TYR A 43 -4.69 -1.85 -6.72
N ARG A 44 -4.66 -2.70 -7.76
CA ARG A 44 -3.47 -2.85 -8.61
C ARG A 44 -3.06 -1.55 -9.29
N GLN A 45 -4.02 -0.83 -9.86
CA GLN A 45 -3.71 0.46 -10.51
C GLN A 45 -3.12 1.46 -9.51
N ARG A 46 -3.69 1.55 -8.31
CA ARG A 46 -3.19 2.42 -7.23
C ARG A 46 -1.83 1.97 -6.73
N LEU A 47 -1.58 0.66 -6.59
CA LEU A 47 -0.29 0.12 -6.15
C LEU A 47 0.82 0.50 -7.13
N LEU A 48 0.58 0.31 -8.43
CA LEU A 48 1.55 0.68 -9.46
C LEU A 48 1.81 2.19 -9.49
N HIS A 49 0.79 3.00 -9.24
CA HIS A 49 0.95 4.45 -9.13
C HIS A 49 1.77 4.83 -7.88
N CYS A 50 1.49 4.21 -6.73
CA CYS A 50 2.23 4.40 -5.48
C CYS A 50 3.72 4.06 -5.67
N ILE A 51 4.01 2.89 -6.25
CA ILE A 51 5.38 2.45 -6.59
C ILE A 51 6.07 3.47 -7.51
N TYR A 52 5.37 4.00 -8.51
CA TYR A 52 5.92 5.04 -9.39
C TYR A 52 6.26 6.32 -8.62
N LEU A 53 5.37 6.80 -7.74
CA LEU A 53 5.64 7.98 -6.91
C LEU A 53 6.85 7.74 -5.98
N GLU A 54 6.92 6.56 -5.37
CA GLU A 54 8.01 6.14 -4.49
C GLU A 54 9.35 6.06 -5.23
N GLU A 55 9.42 5.34 -6.34
CA GLU A 55 10.67 5.06 -7.07
C GLU A 55 11.14 6.25 -7.93
N GLU A 56 10.24 6.97 -8.61
CA GLU A 56 10.64 8.02 -9.57
C GLU A 56 10.72 9.40 -8.92
N SER A 57 9.86 9.68 -7.95
CA SER A 57 9.80 11.01 -7.33
C SER A 57 10.50 11.03 -5.97
N PHE A 58 10.11 10.14 -5.07
CA PHE A 58 10.57 10.22 -3.68
C PHE A 58 12.01 9.73 -3.52
N LEU A 59 12.38 8.63 -4.16
CA LEU A 59 13.75 8.14 -4.15
C LEU A 59 14.71 9.13 -4.82
N SER A 60 14.31 9.72 -5.96
CA SER A 60 15.08 10.78 -6.62
C SER A 60 15.32 11.97 -5.69
N TYR A 61 14.28 12.47 -5.02
CA TYR A 61 14.41 13.51 -3.99
C TYR A 61 15.38 13.09 -2.87
N CYS A 62 15.30 11.86 -2.39
CA CYS A 62 16.19 11.37 -1.35
C CYS A 62 17.66 11.31 -1.81
N VAL A 63 17.92 10.88 -3.03
CA VAL A 63 19.26 10.84 -3.61
C VAL A 63 19.84 12.25 -3.76
N GLU A 64 19.07 13.17 -4.33
CA GLU A 64 19.49 14.57 -4.54
C GLU A 64 19.84 15.29 -3.23
N ASN A 65 19.20 14.92 -2.13
CA ASN A 65 19.38 15.55 -0.82
C ASN A 65 20.30 14.73 0.13
N GLY A 66 20.98 13.69 -0.35
CA GLY A 66 21.91 12.89 0.46
C GLY A 66 21.25 12.05 1.56
N ILE A 67 19.96 11.74 1.39
CA ILE A 67 19.10 10.99 2.32
C ILE A 67 19.09 9.47 2.00
N SER A 68 19.80 9.07 0.94
CA SER A 68 19.70 7.77 0.25
C SER A 68 19.96 6.50 1.06
N GLY A 69 20.48 6.58 2.29
CA GLY A 69 21.06 5.43 3.00
C GLY A 69 20.10 4.29 3.37
N ARG A 70 18.77 4.48 3.31
CA ARG A 70 17.82 3.47 3.86
C ARG A 70 16.63 3.11 2.98
N TRP A 71 16.32 3.87 1.92
CA TRP A 71 15.41 3.42 0.87
C TRP A 71 16.11 2.36 0.02
N SER A 72 16.30 1.21 0.63
CA SER A 72 17.24 0.18 0.17
C SER A 72 16.63 -0.64 -0.96
N ASN A 73 17.49 -1.42 -1.64
CA ASN A 73 17.08 -2.48 -2.58
C ASN A 73 15.96 -3.39 -2.04
N SER A 74 15.78 -3.46 -0.71
CA SER A 74 14.68 -4.19 -0.11
C SER A 74 13.30 -3.63 -0.49
N CYS A 75 13.09 -2.30 -0.51
CA CYS A 75 11.80 -1.69 -0.90
C CYS A 75 11.42 -2.05 -2.35
N ILE A 76 12.36 -1.92 -3.29
CA ILE A 76 12.17 -2.32 -4.69
C ILE A 76 11.84 -3.82 -4.79
N SER A 77 12.49 -4.66 -3.97
CA SER A 77 12.21 -6.10 -3.96
C SER A 77 10.80 -6.41 -3.44
N ASP A 78 10.30 -5.61 -2.49
CA ASP A 78 8.97 -5.73 -1.93
C ASP A 78 7.90 -5.25 -2.90
N HIS A 79 8.13 -4.16 -3.64
CA HIS A 79 7.24 -3.71 -4.73
C HIS A 79 6.99 -4.82 -5.74
N ARG A 80 8.08 -5.45 -6.21
CA ARG A 80 8.02 -6.57 -7.16
C ARG A 80 7.30 -7.77 -6.55
N ARG A 81 7.49 -8.03 -5.26
CA ARG A 81 6.84 -9.14 -4.56
C ARG A 81 5.35 -8.88 -4.36
N LEU A 82 4.96 -7.66 -3.97
CA LEU A 82 3.57 -7.23 -3.81
C LEU A 82 2.81 -7.35 -5.14
N ASP A 83 3.36 -6.82 -6.24
CA ASP A 83 2.70 -6.91 -7.55
C ASP A 83 2.58 -8.37 -8.02
N ARG A 84 3.58 -9.24 -7.78
CA ARG A 84 3.44 -10.68 -8.05
C ARG A 84 2.31 -11.32 -7.25
N MET A 85 2.29 -11.14 -5.93
CA MET A 85 1.25 -11.69 -5.06
C MET A 85 -0.14 -11.20 -5.46
N LEU A 86 -0.24 -9.93 -5.87
CA LEU A 86 -1.49 -9.36 -6.35
C LEU A 86 -1.95 -9.98 -7.67
N ARG A 87 -1.05 -10.22 -8.63
CA ARG A 87 -1.39 -10.94 -9.87
C ARG A 87 -1.87 -12.36 -9.57
N ASP A 88 -1.28 -13.03 -8.59
CA ASP A 88 -1.72 -14.36 -8.16
C ASP A 88 -3.15 -14.31 -7.60
N VAL A 89 -3.45 -13.38 -6.69
CA VAL A 89 -4.82 -13.15 -6.16
C VAL A 89 -5.82 -12.87 -7.29
N MET A 90 -5.47 -11.99 -8.23
CA MET A 90 -6.33 -11.67 -9.38
C MET A 90 -6.58 -12.90 -10.26
N THR A 91 -5.57 -13.73 -10.47
CA THR A 91 -5.66 -14.96 -11.26
C THR A 91 -6.56 -15.98 -10.57
N ASP A 92 -6.37 -16.20 -9.27
CA ASP A 92 -7.18 -17.12 -8.48
C ASP A 92 -8.64 -16.69 -8.42
N LEU A 93 -8.89 -15.38 -8.27
CA LEU A 93 -10.24 -14.82 -8.32
C LEU A 93 -10.93 -15.11 -9.67
N ALA A 94 -10.19 -14.94 -10.77
CA ALA A 94 -10.71 -15.24 -12.10
C ALA A 94 -10.97 -16.75 -12.30
N VAL A 95 -10.10 -17.61 -11.78
CA VAL A 95 -10.27 -19.07 -11.82
C VAL A 95 -11.48 -19.51 -10.99
N ALA A 96 -11.61 -19.01 -9.76
CA ALA A 96 -12.74 -19.30 -8.87
C ALA A 96 -14.06 -18.91 -9.52
N ARG A 97 -14.13 -17.73 -10.15
CA ARG A 97 -15.32 -17.26 -10.87
C ARG A 97 -15.72 -18.19 -12.03
N ARG A 98 -14.75 -18.82 -12.72
CA ARG A 98 -15.02 -19.74 -13.83
C ARG A 98 -15.43 -21.14 -13.36
N ARG A 99 -14.85 -21.64 -12.26
CA ARG A 99 -15.07 -23.00 -11.76
C ARG A 99 -16.26 -23.14 -10.82
N GLY A 100 -16.91 -22.02 -10.47
CA GLY A 100 -17.93 -21.97 -9.44
C GLY A 100 -17.29 -21.63 -8.10
N VAL A 101 -17.85 -20.63 -7.42
CA VAL A 101 -17.21 -20.10 -6.22
C VAL A 101 -17.70 -20.81 -4.98
N THR A 102 -16.77 -21.38 -4.23
CA THR A 102 -17.02 -22.04 -2.95
C THR A 102 -16.55 -21.16 -1.80
N ASN A 103 -17.09 -21.40 -0.59
CA ASN A 103 -16.60 -20.76 0.63
C ASN A 103 -15.11 -21.05 0.87
N GLN A 104 -14.66 -22.25 0.51
CA GLN A 104 -13.24 -22.60 0.57
C GLN A 104 -12.38 -21.68 -0.32
N ALA A 105 -12.84 -21.36 -1.54
CA ALA A 105 -12.14 -20.44 -2.42
C ALA A 105 -12.08 -19.01 -1.85
N VAL A 106 -13.16 -18.56 -1.19
CA VAL A 106 -13.19 -17.27 -0.46
C VAL A 106 -12.11 -17.25 0.62
N VAL A 107 -12.05 -18.28 1.47
CA VAL A 107 -11.07 -18.37 2.57
C VAL A 107 -9.65 -18.35 2.02
N MET A 108 -9.37 -19.14 0.97
CA MET A 108 -8.04 -19.18 0.37
C MET A 108 -7.60 -17.82 -0.21
N LEU A 109 -8.51 -17.05 -0.82
CA LEU A 109 -8.22 -15.71 -1.32
C LEU A 109 -7.90 -14.75 -0.16
N ILE A 110 -8.71 -14.77 0.90
CA ILE A 110 -8.50 -13.92 2.08
C ILE A 110 -7.16 -14.25 2.78
N ASP A 111 -6.77 -15.53 2.88
CA ASP A 111 -5.49 -15.94 3.46
C ASP A 111 -4.29 -15.43 2.63
N LYS A 112 -4.39 -15.48 1.29
CA LYS A 112 -3.37 -14.90 0.40
C LYS A 112 -3.27 -13.39 0.58
N GLU A 113 -4.41 -12.70 0.65
CA GLU A 113 -4.46 -11.26 0.87
C GLU A 113 -3.93 -10.86 2.25
N LYS A 114 -4.16 -11.65 3.29
CA LYS A 114 -3.56 -11.43 4.62
C LYS A 114 -2.04 -11.47 4.55
N THR A 115 -1.50 -12.42 3.78
CA THR A 115 -0.05 -12.52 3.56
C THR A 115 0.48 -11.30 2.80
N MET A 116 -0.24 -10.87 1.75
CA MET A 116 0.09 -9.65 0.98
C MET A 116 0.03 -8.40 1.87
N LYS A 117 -1.02 -8.26 2.68
CA LYS A 117 -1.18 -7.15 3.63
C LYS A 117 -0.04 -7.11 4.63
N THR A 118 0.37 -8.26 5.17
CA THR A 118 1.50 -8.32 6.11
C THR A 118 2.80 -7.83 5.46
N LEU A 119 3.02 -8.15 4.19
CA LEU A 119 4.16 -7.63 3.44
C LEU A 119 4.04 -6.11 3.23
N PHE A 120 2.85 -5.64 2.86
CA PHE A 120 2.58 -4.21 2.67
C PHE A 120 2.76 -3.42 3.96
N ASP A 121 2.24 -3.88 5.11
CA ASP A 121 2.41 -3.20 6.40
C ASP A 121 3.90 -3.10 6.79
N ARG A 122 4.70 -4.14 6.52
CA ARG A 122 6.16 -4.13 6.75
C ARG A 122 6.91 -3.25 5.75
N HIS A 123 6.37 -3.08 4.55
CA HIS A 123 6.88 -2.14 3.56
C HIS A 123 6.66 -0.71 4.07
N LEU A 124 5.43 -0.35 4.42
CA LEU A 124 5.08 0.95 5.02
C LEU A 124 5.94 1.28 6.24
N GLN A 125 6.10 0.32 7.17
CA GLN A 125 6.92 0.55 8.36
C GLN A 125 8.37 0.95 8.00
N ARG A 126 8.96 0.31 6.99
CA ARG A 126 10.33 0.64 6.56
C ARG A 126 10.41 1.98 5.84
N GLU A 127 9.38 2.35 5.08
CA GLU A 127 9.27 3.67 4.48
C GLU A 127 9.15 4.75 5.56
N ASP A 128 8.31 4.53 6.57
CA ASP A 128 8.14 5.44 7.70
C ASP A 128 9.45 5.60 8.49
N GLU A 129 10.16 4.51 8.79
CA GLU A 129 11.47 4.54 9.45
C GLU A 129 12.52 5.32 8.61
N ALA A 130 12.50 5.13 7.28
CA ALA A 130 13.38 5.85 6.36
C ALA A 130 13.04 7.34 6.32
N LEU A 131 11.74 7.69 6.26
CA LEU A 131 11.22 9.04 6.29
C LEU A 131 11.56 9.77 7.60
N VAL A 132 11.33 9.14 8.75
CA VAL A 132 11.66 9.72 10.06
C VAL A 132 13.16 9.98 10.20
N THR A 133 13.99 9.04 9.76
CA THR A 133 15.45 9.20 9.76
C THR A 133 15.90 10.35 8.85
N ALA A 134 15.30 10.44 7.65
CA ALA A 134 15.51 11.55 6.72
C ALA A 134 15.15 12.90 7.38
N PHE A 135 13.98 12.96 8.01
CA PHE A 135 13.47 14.15 8.65
C PHE A 135 14.36 14.62 9.81
N GLY A 136 14.95 13.70 10.58
CA GLY A 136 15.85 14.04 11.68
C GLY A 136 17.20 14.66 11.26
N SER A 137 17.59 14.51 9.99
CA SER A 137 18.95 14.84 9.53
C SER A 137 19.04 16.06 8.62
N THR A 138 17.99 16.35 7.82
CA THR A 138 18.15 17.30 6.69
C THR A 138 16.87 17.93 6.14
N VAL A 139 15.69 17.67 6.69
CA VAL A 139 14.42 18.10 6.07
C VAL A 139 13.74 19.21 6.88
N PRO A 140 13.10 20.21 6.24
CA PRO A 140 12.38 21.27 6.95
C PRO A 140 11.30 20.75 7.90
N ASP A 141 11.18 21.35 9.09
CA ASP A 141 10.18 20.99 10.11
C ASP A 141 8.74 20.99 9.58
N GLU A 142 8.44 21.86 8.61
CA GLU A 142 7.12 21.91 7.93
C GLU A 142 6.74 20.59 7.23
N LEU A 143 7.73 19.88 6.67
CA LEU A 143 7.55 18.60 5.99
C LEU A 143 7.27 17.49 6.99
N ARG A 144 7.99 17.50 8.13
CA ARG A 144 7.80 16.57 9.25
C ARG A 144 6.40 16.73 9.85
N ASP A 145 6.02 17.94 10.24
CA ASP A 145 4.72 18.28 10.80
C ASP A 145 3.55 17.83 9.90
N ARG A 146 3.72 18.00 8.58
CA ARG A 146 2.68 17.65 7.61
C ARG A 146 2.57 16.14 7.42
N TYR A 147 3.70 15.44 7.37
CA TYR A 147 3.72 13.99 7.34
C TYR A 147 3.04 13.42 8.59
N GLU A 148 3.39 13.88 9.79
CA GLU A 148 2.76 13.45 11.04
C GLU A 148 1.25 13.69 11.05
N ARG A 149 0.79 14.86 10.58
CA ARG A 149 -0.65 15.15 10.44
C ARG A 149 -1.34 14.25 9.41
N ALA A 150 -0.70 13.95 8.28
CA ALA A 150 -1.26 13.08 7.26
C ALA A 150 -1.33 11.62 7.75
N HIS A 151 -0.23 11.14 8.34
CA HIS A 151 -0.08 9.80 8.88
C HIS A 151 -1.03 9.54 10.06
N GLY A 152 -1.15 10.48 11.00
CA GLY A 152 -2.10 10.38 12.11
C GLY A 152 -3.56 10.28 11.64
N ARG A 153 -3.92 10.98 10.55
CA ARG A 153 -5.25 10.85 9.94
C ARG A 153 -5.47 9.46 9.34
N MET A 154 -4.47 8.88 8.68
CA MET A 154 -4.54 7.51 8.15
C MET A 154 -4.72 6.49 9.28
N GLU A 155 -3.94 6.59 10.37
CA GLU A 155 -4.06 5.67 11.50
C GLU A 155 -5.45 5.70 12.15
N SER A 156 -6.07 6.88 12.25
CA SER A 156 -7.42 7.03 12.81
C SER A 156 -8.53 6.39 11.95
N ARG A 157 -8.25 6.11 10.68
CA ARG A 157 -9.20 5.53 9.71
C ARG A 157 -9.07 4.02 9.54
N LYS A 158 -8.03 3.39 10.12
CA LYS A 158 -7.89 1.93 10.08
C LYS A 158 -9.08 1.29 10.81
N PRO A 159 -9.88 0.44 10.15
CA PRO A 159 -11.00 -0.23 10.80
C PRO A 159 -10.46 -1.13 11.94
N GLY A 160 -10.98 -0.92 13.16
CA GLY A 160 -10.62 -1.70 14.35
C GLY A 160 -9.87 -0.96 15.47
N ARG A 161 -9.66 0.36 15.40
CA ARG A 161 -9.06 1.16 16.49
C ARG A 161 -10.04 1.90 17.40
N ALA A 162 -11.35 1.77 17.17
CA ALA A 162 -12.36 2.20 18.13
C ALA A 162 -12.53 1.11 19.19
N GLY A 163 -11.72 1.21 20.25
CA GLY A 163 -11.95 0.57 21.54
C GLY A 163 -12.59 1.56 22.49
#